data_AF-A0A9J6D1S1-F1
#
_entry.id   AF-A0A9J6D1S1-F1
#
_cell.length_a   1.000
_cell.length_b   1.000
_cell.length_c   1.000
_cell.angle_alpha   90.00
_cell.angle_beta   90.00
_cell.angle_gamma   90.00
#
_symmetry.space_group_name_H-M   'P 1'
#
loop_
_entity.id
_entity.type
_entity.pdbx_description
1 polymer ?
#
loop_
_entity_poly.entity_id
_entity_poly.type
_entity_poly.pdbx_seq_one_letter_code
_entity_poly.pdbx_strand_id
1 'polypeptide(L)'
;MPYSVFHDQLLLRTLRWNQIENMYLLRTAPRRDLQINGLLDLDGMDFTTFYRSFRIQKGDLEDLMEALLIPEEVVSAQRVRVSGREALCMTLRRLAYPNRLCELELFFRRHSSVISSVVSKVLAHID
;
A
#
# COMPACT_ATOMS: atom_id res chain seq x y z
N MET A 1 9.97 12.18 30.06
CA MET A 1 9.49 10.79 29.96
C MET A 1 8.01 10.83 29.55
N PRO A 2 7.63 10.45 28.32
CA PRO A 2 6.22 10.44 27.97
C PRO A 2 5.56 9.21 28.60
N TYR A 3 4.56 9.44 29.45
CA TYR A 3 3.71 8.39 30.02
C TYR A 3 3.05 7.62 28.87
N SER A 4 3.52 6.40 28.64
CA SER A 4 3.01 5.53 27.60
C SER A 4 1.68 4.93 28.08
N VAL A 5 0.59 5.22 27.38
CA VAL A 5 -0.81 4.77 27.63
C VAL A 5 -0.91 3.27 27.96
N PHE A 6 0.04 2.47 27.48
CA PHE A 6 0.14 1.04 27.76
C PHE A 6 0.45 0.67 29.22
N HIS A 7 0.90 1.62 30.05
CA HIS A 7 1.08 1.40 31.50
C HIS A 7 -0.19 1.70 32.29
N ASP A 8 -1.18 2.30 31.65
CA ASP A 8 -2.45 2.63 32.28
C ASP A 8 -3.48 1.52 31.98
N GLN A 9 -3.61 0.62 32.97
CA GLN A 9 -4.49 -0.54 32.90
C GLN A 9 -5.98 -0.17 32.76
N LEU A 10 -6.36 1.06 33.13
CA LEU A 10 -7.73 1.56 33.02
C LEU A 10 -8.07 1.97 31.57
N LEU A 11 -7.09 2.53 30.84
CA LEU A 11 -7.25 2.92 29.44
C LEU A 11 -7.32 1.69 28.51
N LEU A 12 -6.55 0.64 28.79
CA LEU A 12 -6.62 -0.62 28.02
C LEU A 12 -7.98 -1.34 28.16
N ARG A 13 -8.70 -1.12 29.26
CA ARG A 13 -9.99 -1.75 29.52
C ARG A 13 -11.16 -1.14 28.75
N THR A 14 -11.01 0.11 28.30
CA THR A 14 -12.03 0.83 27.52
C THR A 14 -11.81 0.72 26.01
N LEU A 15 -10.60 0.33 25.59
CA LEU A 15 -10.24 0.14 24.20
C LEU A 15 -10.73 -1.22 23.69
N ARG A 16 -11.34 -1.22 22.52
CA ARG A 16 -11.71 -2.45 21.83
C ARG A 16 -10.44 -3.16 21.32
N TRP A 17 -10.49 -4.49 21.18
CA TRP A 17 -9.36 -5.30 20.72
C TRP A 17 -8.69 -4.78 19.43
N ASN A 18 -9.47 -4.25 18.48
CA ASN A 18 -8.96 -3.65 17.25
C ASN A 18 -8.14 -2.36 17.47
N GLN A 19 -8.47 -1.57 18.50
CA GLN A 19 -7.72 -0.37 18.85
C GLN A 19 -6.41 -0.73 19.55
N ILE A 20 -6.43 -1.75 20.42
CA ILE A 20 -5.24 -2.27 21.08
C ILE A 20 -4.25 -2.83 20.05
N GLU A 21 -4.74 -3.65 19.10
CA GLU A 21 -3.94 -4.19 18.01
C GLU A 21 -3.31 -3.06 17.17
N ASN A 22 -4.10 -2.07 16.74
CA ASN A 22 -3.59 -0.93 15.98
C ASN A 22 -2.53 -0.13 16.75
N MET A 23 -2.73 0.13 18.05
CA MET A 23 -1.71 0.84 18.83
C MET A 23 -0.43 0.03 19.00
N TYR A 24 -0.54 -1.30 19.14
CA TYR A 24 0.63 -2.16 19.26
C TYR A 24 1.44 -2.18 17.95
N LEU A 25 0.76 -2.25 16.81
CA LEU A 25 1.36 -2.19 15.47
C LEU A 25 2.02 -0.82 15.20
N LEU A 26 1.42 0.28 15.64
CA LEU A 26 1.98 1.63 15.51
C LEU A 26 3.21 1.86 16.41
N ARG A 27 3.31 1.14 17.54
CA ARG A 27 4.44 1.26 18.48
C ARG A 27 5.64 0.42 18.06
N THR A 28 5.41 -0.75 17.46
CA THR A 28 6.47 -1.66 17.00
C THR A 28 6.98 -1.34 15.60
N ALA A 29 6.20 -0.62 14.79
CA ALA A 29 6.72 -0.06 13.56
C ALA A 29 7.71 1.06 13.91
N PRO A 30 8.99 0.98 13.49
CA PRO A 30 9.85 2.17 13.53
C PRO A 30 9.13 3.30 12.78
N ARG A 31 9.39 4.57 13.09
CA ARG A 31 8.98 5.67 12.21
C ARG A 31 9.67 5.43 10.86
N ARG A 32 9.00 4.70 9.98
CA ARG A 32 9.59 4.20 8.74
C ARG A 32 9.76 5.45 7.86
N ASP A 33 11.00 5.87 7.65
CA ASP A 33 11.37 6.69 6.50
C ASP A 33 11.08 5.85 5.25
N LEU A 34 9.79 5.76 4.91
CA LEU A 34 9.30 5.14 3.69
C LEU A 34 9.70 6.11 2.58
N GLN A 35 10.73 5.72 1.83
CA GLN A 35 11.30 6.50 0.75
C GLN A 35 10.22 7.13 -0.12
N ILE A 36 10.38 8.42 -0.42
CA ILE A 36 9.52 9.16 -1.36
C ILE A 36 9.53 8.47 -2.74
N ASN A 37 10.65 7.81 -3.07
CA ASN A 37 10.85 7.05 -4.29
C ASN A 37 10.63 5.56 -4.01
N GLY A 38 9.36 5.15 -3.89
CA GLY A 38 9.00 3.74 -3.96
C GLY A 38 9.47 3.19 -5.31
N LEU A 39 10.49 2.33 -5.28
CA LEU A 39 11.03 1.66 -6.47
C LEU A 39 10.72 0.17 -6.33
N LEU A 40 9.46 -0.20 -6.53
CA LEU A 40 9.10 -1.60 -6.71
C LEU A 40 9.73 -2.07 -8.01
N ASP A 41 10.72 -2.96 -7.92
CA ASP A 41 11.34 -3.57 -9.08
C ASP A 41 10.43 -4.65 -9.66
N LEU A 42 9.58 -4.24 -10.61
CA LEU A 42 8.67 -5.12 -11.33
C LEU A 42 9.43 -6.03 -12.29
N ASP A 43 10.50 -5.53 -12.89
CA ASP A 43 11.24 -6.24 -13.94
C ASP A 43 12.12 -7.34 -13.33
N GLY A 44 12.69 -7.12 -12.15
CA GLY A 44 13.43 -8.13 -11.38
C GLY A 44 12.57 -9.15 -10.63
N MET A 45 11.25 -8.95 -10.54
CA MET A 45 10.36 -9.87 -9.82
C MET A 45 10.10 -11.17 -10.60
N ASP A 46 10.21 -12.31 -9.91
CA ASP A 46 9.88 -13.63 -10.46
C ASP A 46 8.38 -13.75 -10.83
N PHE A 47 8.08 -14.50 -11.89
CA PHE A 47 6.72 -14.71 -12.41
C PHE A 47 5.78 -15.31 -11.37
N THR A 48 6.24 -16.24 -10.54
CA THR A 48 5.39 -16.87 -9.52
C THR A 48 5.03 -15.89 -8.40
N THR A 49 6.00 -15.07 -7.99
CA THR A 49 5.81 -14.03 -6.97
C THR A 49 4.89 -12.93 -7.49
N PHE A 50 5.04 -12.55 -8.76
CA PHE A 50 4.19 -11.58 -9.44
C PHE A 50 2.74 -12.07 -9.52
N TYR A 51 2.52 -13.28 -10.03
CA TYR A 51 1.18 -13.86 -10.15
C TYR A 51 0.49 -14.02 -8.78
N ARG A 52 1.21 -14.53 -7.78
CA ARG A 52 0.68 -14.61 -6.40
C ARG A 52 0.32 -13.24 -5.85
N SER A 53 1.01 -12.20 -6.33
CA SER A 53 0.87 -10.86 -5.81
C SER A 53 -0.28 -10.08 -6.42
N PHE A 54 -0.46 -10.17 -7.74
CA PHE A 54 -1.39 -9.32 -8.50
C PHE A 54 -2.48 -10.12 -9.21
N ARG A 55 -2.41 -11.46 -9.20
CA ARG A 55 -3.35 -12.39 -9.86
C ARG A 55 -3.45 -12.24 -11.38
N ILE A 56 -2.46 -11.60 -11.99
CA ILE A 56 -2.28 -11.46 -13.44
C ILE A 56 -0.92 -12.04 -13.86
N GLN A 57 -0.76 -12.43 -15.12
CA GLN A 57 0.55 -12.80 -15.62
C GLN A 57 1.40 -11.55 -15.84
N LYS A 58 2.72 -11.67 -15.71
CA LYS A 58 3.64 -10.55 -15.88
C LYS A 58 3.64 -10.00 -17.31
N GLY A 59 3.42 -10.87 -18.31
CA GLY A 59 3.31 -10.48 -19.71
C GLY A 59 2.07 -9.63 -20.01
N ASP A 60 0.99 -9.86 -19.29
CA ASP A 60 -0.30 -9.18 -19.51
C ASP A 60 -0.32 -7.75 -18.91
N LEU A 61 0.73 -7.34 -18.20
CA LEU A 61 0.73 -6.06 -17.48
C LEU A 61 0.63 -4.86 -18.43
N GLU A 62 1.40 -4.88 -19.52
CA GLU A 62 1.41 -3.76 -20.48
C GLU A 62 0.10 -3.73 -21.28
N ASP A 63 -0.39 -4.88 -21.74
CA ASP A 63 -1.69 -5.00 -22.41
C ASP A 63 -2.83 -4.49 -21.52
N LEU A 64 -2.78 -4.79 -20.22
CA LEU A 64 -3.76 -4.32 -19.25
C LEU A 64 -3.67 -2.80 -19.02
N MET A 65 -2.46 -2.24 -19.00
CA MET A 65 -2.27 -0.79 -18.90
C MET A 65 -2.84 -0.05 -20.10
N GLU A 66 -2.63 -0.58 -21.31
CA GLU A 66 -3.20 -0.05 -22.55
C GLU A 66 -4.72 -0.16 -22.55
N ALA A 67 -5.27 -1.32 -22.18
CA ALA A 67 -6.71 -1.57 -22.15
C ALA A 67 -7.45 -0.66 -21.15
N LEU A 68 -6.83 -0.37 -20.00
CA LEU A 68 -7.38 0.49 -18.96
C LEU A 68 -7.00 1.98 -19.14
N LEU A 69 -6.23 2.32 -20.18
CA LEU A 69 -5.76 3.67 -20.45
C LEU A 69 -5.10 4.32 -19.23
N ILE A 70 -4.30 3.55 -18.48
CA ILE A 70 -3.66 4.04 -17.25
C ILE A 70 -2.61 5.09 -17.63
N PRO A 71 -2.61 6.27 -16.99
CA PRO A 71 -1.59 7.29 -17.26
C PRO A 71 -0.20 6.81 -16.87
N GLU A 72 0.83 7.26 -17.60
CA GLU A 72 2.24 6.93 -17.33
C GLU A 72 2.68 7.31 -15.91
N GLU A 73 2.10 8.38 -15.35
CA GLU A 73 2.29 8.79 -13.97
C GLU A 73 0.97 9.13 -13.28
N VAL A 74 0.82 8.66 -12.04
CA VAL A 74 -0.27 9.01 -11.15
C VAL A 74 0.28 9.87 -10.01
N VAL A 75 -0.25 11.10 -9.89
CA VAL A 75 0.11 12.00 -8.79
C VAL A 75 -0.81 11.74 -7.61
N SER A 76 -0.28 11.41 -6.43
CA SER A 76 -1.08 11.26 -5.21
C SER A 76 -1.60 12.59 -4.67
N ALA A 77 -2.54 12.57 -3.72
CA ALA A 77 -2.99 13.77 -3.00
C ALA A 77 -1.85 14.46 -2.23
N GLN A 78 -0.84 13.70 -1.82
CA GLN A 78 0.38 14.20 -1.17
C GLN A 78 1.42 14.72 -2.17
N ARG A 79 1.04 14.87 -3.45
CA ARG A 79 1.91 15.33 -4.55
C ARG A 79 3.11 14.42 -4.81
N VAL A 80 2.99 13.13 -4.43
CA VAL A 80 4.00 12.11 -4.75
C VAL A 80 3.69 11.56 -6.14
N ARG A 81 4.68 11.56 -7.03
CA ARG A 81 4.58 10.93 -8.35
C ARG A 81 4.83 9.44 -8.24
N VAL A 82 3.94 8.66 -8.85
CA VAL A 82 4.00 7.20 -8.90
C VAL A 82 3.89 6.78 -10.35
N SER A 83 4.70 5.81 -10.80
CA SER A 83 4.58 5.30 -12.16
C SER A 83 3.23 4.60 -12.36
N GLY A 84 2.69 4.65 -13.58
CA GLY A 84 1.44 3.99 -13.94
C GLY A 84 1.47 2.48 -13.66
N ARG A 85 2.59 1.82 -14.02
CA ARG A 85 2.83 0.39 -13.73
C ARG A 85 2.69 0.09 -12.24
N GLU A 86 3.33 0.88 -11.39
CA GLU A 86 3.30 0.68 -9.95
C GLU A 86 1.93 1.03 -9.35
N ALA A 87 1.28 2.10 -9.83
CA ALA A 87 -0.06 2.51 -9.41
C ALA A 87 -1.11 1.44 -9.73
N LEU A 88 -1.02 0.83 -10.92
CA LEU A 88 -1.86 -0.30 -11.31
C LEU A 88 -1.59 -1.51 -10.40
N CYS A 89 -0.32 -1.86 -10.19
CA CYS A 89 0.05 -2.96 -9.29
C CYS A 89 -0.45 -2.75 -7.84
N MET A 90 -0.41 -1.52 -7.31
CA MET A 90 -1.01 -1.18 -6.01
C MET A 90 -2.51 -1.46 -5.96
N THR A 91 -3.20 -1.13 -7.05
CA THR A 91 -4.65 -1.29 -7.17
C THR A 91 -5.00 -2.77 -7.32
N LEU A 92 -4.34 -3.49 -8.22
CA LEU A 92 -4.49 -4.93 -8.41
C LEU A 92 -4.25 -5.71 -7.13
N ARG A 93 -3.20 -5.36 -6.38
CA ARG A 93 -2.91 -5.98 -5.08
C ARG A 93 -4.05 -5.81 -4.09
N ARG A 94 -4.72 -4.66 -4.09
CA ARG A 94 -5.88 -4.40 -3.21
C ARG A 94 -7.16 -5.10 -3.68
N LEU A 95 -7.32 -5.29 -4.98
CA LEU A 95 -8.47 -6.02 -5.55
C LEU A 95 -8.31 -7.54 -5.44
N ALA A 96 -7.08 -8.05 -5.51
CA ALA A 96 -6.80 -9.48 -5.47
C ALA A 96 -7.17 -10.12 -4.12
N TYR A 97 -6.99 -9.39 -3.01
CA TYR A 97 -7.42 -9.84 -1.67
C TYR A 97 -7.43 -8.68 -0.66
N PRO A 98 -8.20 -8.80 0.44
CA PRO A 98 -8.24 -7.80 1.51
C PRO A 98 -6.86 -7.66 2.17
N ASN A 99 -6.15 -6.58 1.83
CA ASN A 99 -4.84 -6.25 2.38
C ASN A 99 -4.94 -5.08 3.35
N ARG A 100 -4.30 -5.17 4.52
CA ARG A 100 -4.12 -4.02 5.41
C ARG A 100 -3.13 -3.05 4.75
N LEU A 101 -3.38 -1.73 4.85
CA LEU A 101 -2.49 -0.72 4.26
C LEU A 101 -1.05 -0.82 4.79
N CYS A 102 -0.86 -1.19 6.07
CA CYS A 102 0.46 -1.36 6.69
C CYS A 102 1.33 -2.46 6.06
N GLU A 103 0.71 -3.49 5.49
CA GLU A 103 1.40 -4.57 4.77
C GLU A 103 1.86 -4.08 3.39
N LEU A 104 1.02 -3.25 2.74
CA LEU A 104 1.34 -2.63 1.47
C LEU A 104 2.47 -1.61 1.59
N GLU A 105 2.60 -0.94 2.74
CA GLU A 105 3.72 -0.03 3.00
C GLU A 105 5.07 -0.75 2.93
N LEU A 106 5.16 -1.98 3.46
CA LEU A 106 6.39 -2.77 3.39
C LEU A 106 6.68 -3.24 1.96
N PHE A 107 5.64 -3.61 1.22
CA PHE A 107 5.76 -4.13 -0.13
C PHE A 107 6.11 -3.04 -1.16
N PHE A 108 5.40 -1.92 -1.14
CA PHE A 108 5.59 -0.81 -2.08
C PHE A 108 6.57 0.26 -1.57
N ARG A 109 7.04 0.13 -0.32
CA ARG A 109 7.93 1.12 0.33
C ARG A 109 7.38 2.54 0.34
N ARG A 110 6.05 2.69 0.29
CA ARG A 110 5.35 3.99 0.32
C ARG A 110 4.46 4.08 1.55
N HIS A 111 4.25 5.29 2.04
CA HIS A 111 3.34 5.53 3.17
C HIS A 111 1.89 5.17 2.79
N SER A 112 1.14 4.64 3.76
CA SER A 112 -0.25 4.19 3.59
C SER A 112 -1.17 5.27 3.01
N SER A 113 -0.94 6.54 3.37
CA SER A 113 -1.70 7.68 2.81
C SER A 113 -1.50 7.85 1.31
N VAL A 114 -0.27 7.64 0.81
CA VAL A 114 0.05 7.69 -0.63
C VAL A 114 -0.58 6.51 -1.34
N ILE A 115 -0.40 5.30 -0.81
CA ILE A 115 -0.99 4.08 -1.37
C ILE A 115 -2.52 4.21 -1.45
N SER A 116 -3.16 4.67 -0.38
CA SER A 116 -4.60 4.88 -0.35
C SER A 116 -5.04 5.89 -1.40
N SER A 117 -4.36 7.04 -1.50
CA SER A 117 -4.68 8.07 -2.48
C SER A 117 -4.48 7.60 -3.92
N VAL A 118 -3.42 6.86 -4.22
CA VAL A 118 -3.14 6.36 -5.57
C VAL A 118 -4.20 5.35 -5.98
N VAL A 119 -4.49 4.39 -5.11
CA VAL A 119 -5.50 3.36 -5.39
C VAL A 119 -6.87 3.99 -5.62
N SER A 120 -7.28 4.95 -4.79
CA SER A 120 -8.56 5.64 -5.00
C SER A 120 -8.62 6.39 -6.32
N LYS A 121 -7.50 6.99 -6.77
CA LYS A 121 -7.45 7.67 -8.07
C LYS A 121 -7.52 6.69 -9.24
N VAL A 122 -6.81 5.57 -9.16
CA VAL A 122 -6.84 4.54 -10.21
C VAL A 122 -8.20 3.88 -10.28
N LEU A 123 -8.84 3.57 -9.15
CA LEU A 123 -10.21 3.02 -9.15
C LEU A 123 -11.20 4.00 -9.79
N ALA A 124 -11.15 5.28 -9.41
CA ALA A 124 -11.99 6.31 -10.01
C ALA A 124 -11.72 6.57 -11.50
N HIS A 125 -10.61 6.07 -12.05
CA HIS A 125 -10.30 6.14 -13.47
C HIS A 125 -10.83 4.94 -14.25
N ILE A 126 -11.05 3.80 -13.57
CA ILE A 126 -11.52 2.55 -14.17
C ILE A 126 -13.05 2.42 -14.07
N ASP A 127 -13.68 3.02 -13.06
CA ASP A 127 -15.15 3.11 -12.88
C ASP A 127 -15.80 4.07 -13.88
#